data_AF-A0A821N3R9-F1
#
_entry.id   AF-A0A821N3R9-F1
#
_cell.length_a   1.000
_cell.length_b   1.000
_cell.length_c   1.000
_cell.angle_alpha   90.00
_cell.angle_beta   90.00
_cell.angle_gamma   90.00
#
_symmetry.space_group_name_H-M   'P 1'
#
loop_
_entity.id
_entity.type
_entity.pdbx_description
1 polymer ?
#
loop_
_entity_poly.entity_id
_entity_poly.type
_entity_poly.pdbx_seq_one_letter_code
_entity_poly.pdbx_strand_id
1 'polypeptide(L)'
;WSETGDRYILKLFRDFIFHSIGFEGEPIMDMAHVIQCLNKFDAGSHDKICLTSRDEQNVMIVSYSELHQAFERAFTELMNYGSTGSS
;
A
#
# COMPACT_ATOMS: atom_id res chain seq x y z
N TRP A 1 7.90 10.02 8.24
CA TRP A 1 7.96 8.80 7.41
C TRP A 1 7.56 9.19 5.99
N SER A 2 8.37 8.81 4.99
CA SER A 2 8.68 9.61 3.79
C SER A 2 7.51 9.85 2.82
N GLU A 3 7.46 11.08 2.30
CA GLU A 3 6.52 11.55 1.26
C GLU A 3 6.99 11.21 -0.17
N THR A 4 7.98 10.32 -0.31
CA THR A 4 8.59 9.99 -1.59
C THR A 4 8.92 8.48 -1.69
N GLY A 5 8.86 7.97 -2.93
CA GLY A 5 9.31 6.62 -3.30
C GLY A 5 8.39 5.48 -2.89
N ASP A 6 8.98 4.27 -2.73
CA ASP A 6 8.29 3.03 -2.41
C ASP A 6 7.41 3.11 -1.15
N ARG A 7 7.83 3.88 -0.15
CA ARG A 7 7.09 4.02 1.11
C ARG A 7 5.81 4.86 0.94
N TYR A 8 5.79 5.78 -0.02
CA TYR A 8 4.60 6.59 -0.31
C TYR A 8 3.51 5.74 -0.98
N ILE A 9 3.87 4.89 -1.94
CA ILE A 9 2.89 4.00 -2.58
C ILE A 9 2.30 2.98 -1.59
N LEU A 10 3.12 2.48 -0.65
CA LEU A 10 2.64 1.60 0.43
C LEU A 10 1.68 2.33 1.39
N LYS A 11 1.94 3.61 1.68
CA LYS A 11 1.02 4.45 2.47
C LYS A 11 -0.31 4.63 1.77
N LEU A 12 -0.31 4.93 0.46
CA LEU A 12 -1.55 5.06 -0.31
C LEU A 12 -2.29 3.72 -0.41
N PHE A 13 -1.58 2.60 -0.57
CA PHE A 13 -2.19 1.27 -0.59
C PHE A 13 -2.87 0.91 0.74
N ARG A 14 -2.24 1.26 1.86
CA ARG A 14 -2.84 1.12 3.19
C ARG A 14 -4.10 1.99 3.33
N ASP A 15 -4.08 3.21 2.81
CA ASP A 15 -5.28 4.04 2.81
C ASP A 15 -6.39 3.45 1.91
N PHE A 16 -6.04 2.93 0.73
CA PHE A 16 -6.96 2.25 -0.19
C PHE A 16 -7.69 1.06 0.46
N ILE A 17 -6.99 0.20 1.21
CA ILE A 17 -7.59 -0.99 1.84
C ILE A 17 -8.51 -0.61 3.01
N PHE A 18 -8.09 0.33 3.85
CA PHE A 18 -8.69 0.53 5.18
C PHE A 18 -9.51 1.81 5.32
N HIS A 19 -9.46 2.74 4.35
CA HIS A 19 -10.21 3.99 4.37
C HIS A 19 -11.19 4.06 3.18
N SER A 20 -12.00 3.01 3.00
CA SER A 20 -13.12 3.09 2.09
C SER A 20 -14.20 4.01 2.67
N ILE A 21 -14.78 4.85 1.82
CA ILE A 21 -15.86 5.77 2.16
C ILE A 21 -17.12 5.32 1.41
N GLY A 22 -18.21 5.18 2.14
CA GLY A 22 -19.52 4.84 1.61
C GLY A 22 -20.18 6.00 0.86
N PHE A 23 -21.38 5.76 0.36
CA PHE A 23 -22.08 6.72 -0.50
C PHE A 23 -22.49 8.00 0.24
N GLU A 24 -22.68 7.94 1.56
CA GLU A 24 -23.07 9.08 2.39
C GLU A 24 -21.86 9.72 3.10
N GLY A 25 -20.64 9.32 2.74
CA GLY A 25 -19.41 9.82 3.37
C GLY A 25 -19.01 9.09 4.65
N GLU A 26 -19.70 8.00 4.99
CA GLU A 26 -19.44 7.19 6.16
C GLU A 26 -18.22 6.28 5.96
N PRO A 27 -17.34 6.11 6.97
CA PRO A 27 -16.23 5.18 6.87
C PRO A 27 -16.75 3.74 6.88
N ILE A 28 -16.48 2.99 5.81
CA ILE A 28 -16.85 1.58 5.69
C ILE A 28 -15.59 0.73 5.71
N MET A 29 -15.61 -0.33 6.52
CA MET A 29 -14.61 -1.38 6.48
C MET A 29 -15.22 -2.63 5.84
N ASP A 30 -14.98 -2.80 4.53
CA ASP A 30 -15.39 -4.00 3.82
C ASP A 30 -14.31 -5.09 3.94
N MET A 31 -14.57 -6.09 4.78
CA MET A 31 -13.63 -7.20 4.98
C MET A 31 -13.43 -8.06 3.72
N ALA A 32 -14.41 -8.15 2.83
CA ALA A 32 -14.23 -8.86 1.56
C ALA A 32 -13.21 -8.13 0.67
N HIS A 33 -13.29 -6.81 0.60
CA HIS A 33 -12.31 -5.97 -0.08
C HIS A 33 -10.90 -6.14 0.52
N VAL A 34 -10.78 -6.07 1.85
CA VAL A 34 -9.49 -6.25 2.54
C VAL A 34 -8.85 -7.59 2.18
N ILE A 35 -9.59 -8.68 2.33
CA ILE A 35 -9.09 -10.03 2.06
C ILE A 35 -8.71 -10.19 0.58
N GLN A 36 -9.53 -9.70 -0.35
CA GLN A 36 -9.22 -9.76 -1.78
C GLN A 36 -7.95 -8.99 -2.14
N CYS A 37 -7.78 -7.78 -1.61
CA CYS A 37 -6.60 -6.98 -1.85
C CYS A 37 -5.34 -7.63 -1.29
N LEU A 38 -5.41 -8.17 -0.07
CA LEU A 38 -4.29 -8.87 0.54
C LEU A 38 -3.93 -10.16 -0.21
N ASN A 39 -4.90 -10.93 -0.67
CA ASN A 39 -4.65 -12.12 -1.49
C ASN A 39 -3.96 -11.77 -2.81
N LYS A 40 -4.41 -10.72 -3.51
CA LYS A 40 -3.79 -10.26 -4.76
C LYS A 40 -2.38 -9.70 -4.53
N PHE A 41 -2.18 -9.01 -3.41
CA PHE A 41 -0.88 -8.48 -2.98
C PHE A 41 0.12 -9.59 -2.67
N ASP A 42 -0.29 -10.58 -1.87
CA ASP A 42 0.53 -11.73 -1.49
C ASP A 42 0.91 -12.59 -2.71
N ALA A 43 -0.05 -12.82 -3.61
CA ALA A 43 0.19 -13.53 -4.86
C ALA A 43 1.03 -12.72 -5.88
N GLY A 44 1.32 -11.44 -5.63
CA GLY A 44 2.04 -10.58 -6.55
C GLY A 44 1.34 -10.40 -7.90
N SER A 45 0.00 -10.27 -7.90
CA SER A 45 -0.78 -10.23 -9.15
C SER A 45 -0.44 -9.03 -10.05
N HIS A 46 -0.63 -9.19 -11.36
CA HIS A 46 -0.51 -8.11 -12.35
C HIS A 46 -1.77 -7.23 -12.45
N ASP A 47 -2.84 -7.56 -11.71
CA ASP A 47 -4.00 -6.66 -11.54
C ASP A 47 -3.53 -5.26 -11.12
N LYS A 48 -4.10 -4.22 -11.74
CA LYS A 48 -3.80 -2.83 -11.42
C LYS A 48 -4.89 -2.19 -10.60
N ILE A 49 -4.49 -1.36 -9.65
CA ILE A 49 -5.36 -0.53 -8.82
C ILE A 49 -4.98 0.95 -8.95
N CYS A 50 -5.96 1.81 -8.67
CA CYS A 50 -5.78 3.25 -8.64
C CYS A 50 -5.64 3.70 -7.19
N LEU A 51 -4.48 4.28 -6.86
CA LEU A 51 -4.18 4.85 -5.56
C LEU A 51 -4.26 6.36 -5.65
N THR A 52 -5.07 6.97 -4.79
CA THR A 52 -5.29 8.42 -4.78
C THR A 52 -4.88 8.98 -3.42
N SER A 53 -4.19 10.11 -3.41
CA SER A 53 -3.89 10.84 -2.17
C SER A 53 -5.15 11.43 -1.55
N ARG A 54 -5.12 11.68 -0.24
CA ARG A 54 -6.28 12.19 0.51
C ARG A 54 -6.75 13.58 0.07
N ASP A 55 -5.84 14.39 -0.48
CA ASP A 55 -6.12 15.70 -1.06
C ASP A 55 -6.56 15.63 -2.54
N GLU A 56 -6.71 14.40 -3.06
CA GLU A 56 -7.09 14.09 -4.45
C GLU A 56 -6.13 14.65 -5.52
N GLN A 57 -4.97 15.19 -5.12
CA GLN A 57 -4.02 15.82 -6.05
C GLN A 57 -3.11 14.81 -6.77
N ASN A 58 -2.88 13.64 -6.19
CA ASN A 58 -1.98 12.63 -6.73
C ASN A 58 -2.73 11.34 -6.99
N VAL A 59 -2.66 10.86 -8.23
CA VAL A 59 -3.23 9.59 -8.67
C VAL A 59 -2.11 8.72 -9.23
N MET A 60 -2.03 7.48 -8.76
CA MET A 60 -1.03 6.50 -9.18
C MET A 60 -1.72 5.20 -9.57
N ILE A 61 -1.40 4.68 -10.75
CA ILE A 61 -1.86 3.37 -11.19
C ILE A 61 -0.71 2.39 -10.97
N VAL A 62 -0.92 1.40 -10.11
CA VAL A 62 0.11 0.43 -9.72
C VAL A 62 -0.46 -0.98 -9.77
N SER A 63 0.36 -1.96 -10.12
CA SER A 63 0.01 -3.36 -9.96
C SER A 63 0.29 -3.86 -8.54
N TYR A 64 -0.40 -4.92 -8.14
CA TYR A 64 -0.07 -5.61 -6.88
C TYR A 64 1.37 -6.17 -6.89
N SER A 65 1.88 -6.58 -8.05
CA SER A 65 3.28 -7.02 -8.23
C SER A 65 4.30 -5.90 -7.94
N GLU A 66 4.01 -4.66 -8.36
CA GLU A 66 4.87 -3.49 -8.07
C GLU A 66 4.81 -3.12 -6.59
N LEU A 67 3.62 -3.19 -5.98
CA LEU A 67 3.43 -2.98 -4.54
C LEU A 67 4.19 -4.00 -3.71
N HIS A 68 4.13 -5.27 -4.09
CA HIS A 68 4.85 -6.35 -3.41
C HIS A 68 6.36 -6.12 -3.46
N GLN A 69 6.91 -5.77 -4.64
CA GLN A 69 8.33 -5.44 -4.76
C GLN A 69 8.73 -4.23 -3.91
N ALA A 70 7.91 -3.18 -3.89
CA ALA A 70 8.15 -2.00 -3.06
C ALA A 70 8.12 -2.34 -1.55
N PHE A 71 7.22 -3.23 -1.14
CA PHE A 71 7.15 -3.74 0.23
C PHE A 71 8.41 -4.50 0.60
N GLU A 72 8.84 -5.47 -0.21
CA GLU A 72 10.04 -6.27 0.03
C GLU A 72 11.30 -5.39 0.12
N ARG A 73 11.43 -4.39 -0.77
CA ARG A 73 12.53 -3.42 -0.71
C ARG A 73 12.52 -2.61 0.58
N ALA A 74 11.38 -2.00 0.92
CA ALA A 74 11.25 -1.20 2.13
C ALA A 74 11.46 -2.04 3.42
N PHE A 75 10.98 -3.28 3.43
CA PHE A 75 11.16 -4.21 4.54
C PHE A 75 12.62 -4.65 4.69
N THR A 76 13.28 -4.99 3.58
CA THR A 76 14.70 -5.37 3.56
C THR A 76 15.59 -4.22 4.04
N GLU A 77 15.32 -2.98 3.61
CA GLU A 77 16.02 -1.80 4.13
C GLU A 77 15.91 -1.71 5.65
N LEU A 78 14.70 -1.84 6.20
CA LEU A 78 14.45 -1.77 7.64
C LEU A 78 15.18 -2.88 8.40
N MET A 79 15.16 -4.11 7.90
CA MET A 79 15.87 -5.23 8.50
C MET A 79 17.39 -4.99 8.53
N ASN A 80 17.95 -4.46 7.44
CA ASN A 80 19.37 -4.15 7.33
C ASN A 80 19.80 -3.06 8.33
N TYR A 81 18.99 -2.01 8.50
CA TYR A 81 19.23 -0.97 9.51
C TYR A 81 19.27 -1.53 10.93
N GLY A 82 18.37 -2.47 11.25
CA GLY A 82 18.32 -3.13 12.56
C GLY A 82 19.57 -3.97 12.86
N SER A 83 20.11 -4.64 11.86
CA SER A 83 21.35 -5.43 12.01
C SER A 83 22.62 -4.59 12.15
N THR A 84 22.68 -3.39 11.57
CA THR A 84 23.86 -2.51 11.68
C THR A 84 23.96 -1.74 13.00
N GLY A 85 22.89 -1.71 13.82
CA GLY A 85 22.91 -1.07 15.15
C GLY A 85 23.49 -1.94 16.28
N SER A 86 23.98 -3.15 15.96
CA SER A 86 24.50 -4.13 16.92
C SER A 86 26.03 -4.34 16.82
N SER A 87 26.79 -3.39 16.27
CA SER A 87 28.26 -3.45 16.14
C SER A 87 28.94 -2.23 16.72
#